data_AF-A0A6G2K292-F1
#
_entry.id   AF-A0A6G2K292-F1
#
_cell.length_a   1.000
_cell.length_b   1.000
_cell.length_c   1.000
_cell.angle_alpha   90.00
_cell.angle_beta   90.00
_cell.angle_gamma   90.00
#
_symmetry.space_group_name_H-M   'P 1'
#
loop_
_entity.id
_entity.type
_entity.pdbx_description
1 polymer ?
#
loop_
_entity_poly.entity_id
_entity_poly.type
_entity_poly.pdbx_seq_one_letter_code
_entity_poly.pdbx_strand_id
1 'polypeptide(L)'
;MFRRAARFRRGGALDALSDRAQGALRLLWRRCAAIWRPDRRGAASGAIPDISADPYRLSSLDPPSWRGRLHAAMVPPAAAGGAWLVAATPGTANRAVVALYATSVLAMFAVSAVFHLRRWDDAGWLRMRRWDHTLIFALIAASYGAIMGLGVPGWPRTWLVGAAVTLCGAGIAVRWLLLHPPFRLMTMLFVATGGVSLIAIVPILRGLGRLGTAVVLGGCAVYFLGALALGLRRPNPWPGRFGYHEVWHLNVVVAVGCQYWVVAAVVVPAL
;
A
#
# COMPACT_ATOMS: atom_id res chain seq x y z
N MET A 1 -2.94 -61.43 25.26
CA MET A 1 -3.84 -60.76 26.24
C MET A 1 -3.36 -59.31 26.42
N PHE A 2 -4.28 -58.37 26.63
CA PHE A 2 -4.23 -56.95 26.25
C PHE A 2 -3.13 -56.02 26.85
N ARG A 3 -2.68 -55.12 25.96
CA ARG A 3 -2.24 -53.70 26.11
C ARG A 3 -2.45 -53.01 27.48
N ARG A 4 -1.44 -52.23 27.92
CA ARG A 4 -1.64 -50.92 28.56
C ARG A 4 -0.55 -49.91 28.13
N ALA A 5 -0.97 -48.90 27.38
CA ALA A 5 -0.21 -47.68 27.09
C ALA A 5 -0.70 -46.57 28.04
N ALA A 6 0.25 -45.83 28.63
CA ALA A 6 -0.03 -44.68 29.46
C ALA A 6 -0.66 -43.54 28.63
N ARG A 7 -1.87 -43.12 29.00
CA ARG A 7 -2.53 -41.94 28.41
C ARG A 7 -1.95 -40.68 29.03
N PHE A 8 -1.17 -39.94 28.26
CA PHE A 8 -0.85 -38.54 28.54
C PHE A 8 -2.15 -37.72 28.46
N ARG A 9 -2.58 -37.11 29.57
CA ARG A 9 -3.64 -36.10 29.56
C ARG A 9 -3.11 -34.87 28.80
N ARG A 10 -3.56 -34.68 27.55
CA ARG A 10 -3.43 -33.38 26.87
C ARG A 10 -4.30 -32.37 27.62
N GLY A 11 -3.71 -31.22 27.93
CA GLY A 11 -4.26 -30.22 28.83
C GLY A 11 -5.36 -29.37 28.19
N GLY A 12 -6.55 -29.36 28.80
CA GLY A 12 -7.70 -28.57 28.34
C GLY A 12 -7.50 -27.05 28.33
N ALA A 13 -6.41 -26.53 28.89
CA ALA A 13 -6.06 -25.11 28.80
C ALA A 13 -5.61 -24.70 27.38
N LEU A 14 -4.90 -25.59 26.66
CA LEU A 14 -4.48 -25.33 25.28
C LEU A 14 -5.67 -25.42 24.32
N ASP A 15 -6.57 -26.38 24.56
CA ASP A 15 -7.79 -26.55 23.78
C ASP A 15 -8.74 -25.35 23.99
N ALA A 16 -8.89 -24.88 25.23
CA ALA A 16 -9.69 -23.69 25.54
C ALA A 16 -9.10 -22.36 25.00
N LEU A 17 -7.77 -22.23 24.97
CA LEU A 17 -7.10 -21.10 24.30
C LEU A 17 -7.32 -21.17 22.78
N SER A 18 -7.32 -22.37 22.19
CA SER A 18 -7.60 -22.57 20.77
C SER A 18 -9.05 -22.23 20.42
N ASP A 19 -10.02 -22.59 21.27
CA ASP A 19 -11.43 -22.29 21.05
C ASP A 19 -11.74 -20.79 21.20
N ARG A 20 -11.10 -20.10 22.16
CA ARG A 20 -11.22 -18.64 22.28
C ARG A 20 -10.59 -17.91 21.10
N ALA A 21 -9.43 -18.35 20.62
CA ALA A 21 -8.78 -17.79 19.44
C ALA A 21 -9.62 -18.04 18.18
N GLN A 22 -10.17 -19.24 18.00
CA GLN A 22 -11.09 -19.55 16.91
C GLN A 22 -12.40 -18.77 17.01
N GLY A 23 -12.93 -18.57 18.22
CA GLY A 23 -14.11 -17.73 18.47
C GLY A 23 -13.87 -16.29 18.05
N ALA A 24 -12.74 -15.71 18.48
CA ALA A 24 -12.33 -14.36 18.08
C ALA A 24 -12.12 -14.23 16.57
N LEU A 25 -11.48 -15.21 15.93
CA LEU A 25 -11.31 -15.26 14.48
C LEU A 25 -12.63 -15.39 13.72
N ARG A 26 -13.59 -16.19 14.21
CA ARG A 26 -14.93 -16.30 13.62
C ARG A 26 -15.73 -15.00 13.79
N LEU A 27 -15.55 -14.29 14.91
CA LEU A 27 -16.21 -13.01 15.17
C LEU A 27 -15.62 -11.88 14.31
N LEU A 28 -14.29 -11.84 14.16
CA LEU A 28 -13.59 -11.00 13.21
C LEU A 28 -14.00 -11.32 11.78
N TRP A 29 -14.05 -12.60 11.40
CA TRP A 29 -14.51 -13.05 10.09
C TRP A 29 -15.95 -12.63 9.82
N ARG A 30 -16.88 -12.82 10.77
CA ARG A 30 -18.28 -12.41 10.61
C ARG A 30 -18.43 -10.90 10.49
N ARG A 31 -17.63 -10.12 11.22
CA ARG A 31 -17.58 -8.65 11.08
C ARG A 31 -17.00 -8.22 9.73
N CYS A 32 -15.91 -8.85 9.27
CA CYS A 32 -15.34 -8.63 7.94
C CYS A 32 -16.26 -9.10 6.81
N ALA A 33 -16.99 -10.21 6.99
CA ALA A 33 -17.95 -10.75 6.04
C ALA A 33 -19.23 -9.89 5.95
N ALA A 34 -19.64 -9.26 7.06
CA ALA A 34 -20.72 -8.27 7.06
C ALA A 34 -20.32 -6.99 6.32
N ILE A 35 -19.05 -6.59 6.42
CA ILE A 35 -18.42 -5.53 5.62
C ILE A 35 -18.34 -5.94 4.13
N TRP A 36 -18.29 -7.25 3.84
CA TRP A 36 -18.18 -7.87 2.51
C TRP A 36 -19.53 -8.47 2.03
N ARG A 37 -20.65 -7.74 2.14
CA ARG A 37 -21.87 -8.13 1.40
C ARG A 37 -21.89 -7.38 0.07
N PRO A 38 -21.44 -7.97 -1.05
CA PRO A 38 -21.55 -7.32 -2.35
C PRO A 38 -23.03 -7.14 -2.70
N ASP A 39 -23.39 -5.95 -3.18
CA ASP A 39 -24.71 -5.73 -3.76
C ASP A 39 -24.81 -6.55 -5.05
N ARG A 40 -25.65 -7.59 -5.01
CA ARG A 40 -25.80 -8.55 -6.11
C ARG A 40 -26.67 -8.02 -7.24
N ARG A 41 -27.38 -6.89 -7.05
CA ARG A 41 -28.36 -6.39 -8.02
C ARG A 41 -27.72 -5.71 -9.24
N GLY A 42 -26.60 -5.01 -9.06
CA GLY A 42 -25.90 -4.33 -10.17
C GLY A 42 -25.02 -5.23 -11.04
N ALA A 43 -24.57 -6.37 -10.50
CA ALA A 43 -23.65 -7.27 -11.22
C ALA A 43 -24.31 -8.02 -12.40
N ALA A 44 -25.63 -8.17 -12.40
CA ALA A 44 -26.36 -8.98 -13.37
C ALA A 44 -26.78 -8.22 -14.65
N SER A 45 -26.78 -6.88 -14.66
CA SER A 45 -27.35 -6.09 -15.76
C SER A 45 -26.32 -5.47 -16.70
N GLY A 46 -25.02 -5.58 -16.42
CA GLY A 46 -23.97 -4.85 -17.15
C GLY A 46 -24.05 -3.32 -17.00
N ALA A 47 -25.00 -2.81 -16.21
CA ALA A 47 -25.16 -1.39 -15.93
C ALA A 47 -24.04 -0.90 -15.01
N ILE A 48 -23.64 0.37 -15.17
CA ILE A 48 -22.70 1.03 -14.27
C ILE A 48 -23.29 0.96 -12.85
N PRO A 49 -22.54 0.51 -11.84
CA PRO A 49 -23.05 0.45 -10.48
C PRO A 49 -23.47 1.84 -9.99
N ASP A 50 -24.60 1.92 -9.28
CA ASP A 50 -25.02 3.17 -8.63
C ASP A 50 -24.01 3.55 -7.54
N ILE A 51 -23.35 4.70 -7.74
CA ILE A 51 -22.36 5.27 -6.83
C ILE A 51 -22.76 6.65 -6.31
N SER A 52 -24.02 7.05 -6.50
CA SER A 52 -24.54 8.35 -6.07
C SER A 52 -24.35 8.58 -4.56
N ALA A 53 -24.41 7.51 -3.77
CA ALA A 53 -24.19 7.53 -2.32
C ALA A 53 -22.74 7.20 -1.88
N ASP A 54 -21.79 6.93 -2.79
CA ASP A 54 -20.40 6.64 -2.40
C ASP A 54 -19.75 7.92 -1.82
N PRO A 55 -19.30 7.92 -0.54
CA PRO A 55 -18.71 9.10 0.09
C PRO A 55 -17.47 9.64 -0.65
N TYR A 56 -16.69 8.77 -1.31
CA TYR A 56 -15.56 9.20 -2.12
C TYR A 56 -16.03 9.88 -3.41
N ARG A 57 -17.12 9.39 -4.01
CA ARG A 57 -17.70 10.01 -5.21
C ARG A 57 -18.26 11.39 -4.89
N LEU A 58 -19.01 11.51 -3.80
CA LEU A 58 -19.51 12.81 -3.33
C LEU A 58 -18.35 13.78 -3.06
N SER A 59 -17.27 13.31 -2.42
CA SER A 59 -16.08 14.15 -2.18
C SER A 59 -15.28 14.53 -3.43
N SER A 60 -15.47 13.82 -4.56
CA SER A 60 -14.77 14.12 -5.81
C SER A 60 -15.51 15.12 -6.69
N LEU A 61 -16.79 15.40 -6.40
CA LEU A 61 -17.58 16.40 -7.12
C LEU A 61 -17.19 17.82 -6.73
N ASP A 62 -16.87 18.03 -5.45
CA ASP A 62 -16.36 19.30 -4.91
C ASP A 62 -15.14 19.05 -4.02
N PRO A 63 -13.98 18.74 -4.61
CA PRO A 63 -12.79 18.42 -3.85
C PRO A 63 -12.09 19.69 -3.32
N PRO A 64 -11.36 19.60 -2.19
CA PRO A 64 -10.48 20.67 -1.76
C PRO A 64 -9.49 21.09 -2.86
N SER A 65 -9.18 22.39 -2.95
CA SER A 65 -8.42 22.95 -4.09
C SER A 65 -7.05 22.31 -4.35
N TRP A 66 -6.40 21.71 -3.33
CA TRP A 66 -5.10 21.04 -3.45
C TRP A 66 -5.19 19.56 -3.89
N ARG A 67 -6.40 18.99 -4.04
CA ARG A 67 -6.61 17.62 -4.49
C ARG A 67 -5.89 17.38 -5.82
N GLY A 68 -5.03 16.37 -5.85
CA GLY A 68 -4.21 16.01 -7.03
C GLY A 68 -3.02 16.93 -7.34
N ARG A 69 -2.99 18.19 -6.87
CA ARG A 69 -1.92 19.15 -7.18
C ARG A 69 -0.56 18.75 -6.61
N LEU A 70 -0.54 18.19 -5.41
CA LEU A 70 0.70 17.70 -4.78
C LEU A 70 1.35 16.60 -5.63
N HIS A 71 0.58 15.61 -6.09
CA HIS A 71 1.10 14.55 -6.96
C HIS A 71 1.50 15.08 -8.33
N ALA A 72 0.75 16.02 -8.90
CA ALA A 72 1.11 16.66 -10.16
C ALA A 72 2.48 17.37 -10.08
N ALA A 73 2.70 18.12 -9.00
CA ALA A 73 3.97 18.80 -8.74
C ALA A 73 5.15 17.83 -8.60
N MET A 74 4.90 16.58 -8.18
CA MET A 74 5.93 15.56 -8.04
C MET A 74 6.26 14.79 -9.31
N VAL A 75 5.49 14.93 -10.39
CA VAL A 75 5.77 14.22 -11.66
C VAL A 75 7.16 14.58 -12.23
N PRO A 76 7.55 15.88 -12.38
CA PRO A 76 8.88 16.23 -12.89
C PRO A 76 10.06 15.75 -12.04
N PRO A 77 10.12 16.00 -10.71
CA PRO A 77 11.23 15.51 -9.88
C PRO A 77 11.23 13.98 -9.76
N ALA A 78 10.09 13.29 -9.78
CA ALA A 78 10.05 11.83 -9.83
C ALA A 78 10.67 11.27 -11.11
N ALA A 79 10.37 11.88 -12.27
CA ALA A 79 10.97 11.49 -13.54
C ALA A 79 12.49 11.73 -13.53
N ALA A 80 12.93 12.92 -13.11
CA ALA A 80 14.35 13.27 -13.08
C ALA A 80 15.15 12.40 -12.09
N GLY A 81 14.67 12.27 -10.85
CA GLY A 81 15.30 11.41 -9.84
C GLY A 81 15.27 9.93 -10.23
N GLY A 82 14.20 9.48 -10.88
CA GLY A 82 14.07 8.11 -11.37
C GLY A 82 15.07 7.78 -12.47
N ALA A 83 15.19 8.67 -13.46
CA ALA A 83 16.17 8.55 -14.53
C ALA A 83 17.61 8.55 -13.99
N TRP A 84 17.89 9.44 -13.03
CA TRP A 84 19.19 9.48 -12.36
C TRP A 84 19.50 8.17 -11.61
N LEU A 85 18.57 7.66 -10.81
CA LEU A 85 18.75 6.39 -10.10
C LEU A 85 19.06 5.23 -11.06
N VAL A 86 18.31 5.13 -12.17
CA VAL A 86 18.54 4.09 -13.18
C VAL A 86 19.92 4.23 -13.80
N ALA A 87 20.35 5.45 -14.15
CA ALA A 87 21.67 5.70 -14.73
C ALA A 87 22.81 5.36 -13.76
N ALA A 88 22.65 5.76 -12.49
CA ALA A 88 23.64 5.57 -11.43
C ALA A 88 23.75 4.12 -10.93
N THR A 89 22.72 3.30 -11.15
CA THR A 89 22.69 1.89 -10.70
C THR A 89 23.64 1.02 -11.54
N PRO A 90 24.62 0.32 -10.94
CA PRO A 90 25.48 -0.62 -11.66
C PRO A 90 24.77 -1.94 -11.99
N GLY A 91 25.05 -2.49 -13.16
CA GLY A 91 24.57 -3.81 -13.59
C GLY A 91 23.15 -3.82 -14.17
N THR A 92 22.96 -4.51 -15.29
CA THR A 92 21.71 -4.51 -16.06
C THR A 92 20.50 -5.00 -15.27
N ALA A 93 20.67 -6.07 -14.48
CA ALA A 93 19.58 -6.62 -13.67
C ALA A 93 19.11 -5.64 -12.58
N ASN A 94 20.05 -5.01 -11.87
CA ASN A 94 19.72 -4.02 -10.85
C ASN A 94 19.06 -2.78 -11.46
N ARG A 95 19.56 -2.32 -12.62
CA ARG A 95 18.93 -1.23 -13.38
C ARG A 95 17.48 -1.53 -13.74
N ALA A 96 17.16 -2.76 -14.14
CA ALA A 96 15.79 -3.16 -14.44
C ALA A 96 14.87 -3.08 -13.19
N VAL A 97 15.36 -3.53 -12.03
CA VAL A 97 14.62 -3.43 -10.75
C VAL A 97 14.39 -1.97 -10.37
N VAL A 98 15.42 -1.12 -10.48
CA VAL A 98 15.32 0.32 -10.18
C VAL A 98 14.43 1.04 -11.20
N ALA A 99 14.46 0.65 -12.47
CA ALA A 99 13.58 1.22 -13.51
C ALA A 99 12.11 0.85 -13.25
N LEU A 100 11.83 -0.36 -12.79
CA LEU A 100 10.49 -0.76 -12.38
C LEU A 100 9.99 0.09 -11.20
N TYR A 101 10.84 0.30 -10.19
CA TYR A 101 10.57 1.21 -9.08
C TYR A 101 10.31 2.64 -9.55
N ALA A 102 11.23 3.25 -10.30
CA ALA A 102 11.11 4.61 -10.80
C ALA A 102 9.84 4.81 -11.66
N THR A 103 9.54 3.86 -12.53
CA THR A 103 8.33 3.89 -13.38
C THR A 103 7.07 3.76 -12.53
N SER A 104 7.07 2.92 -11.50
CA SER A 104 5.92 2.77 -10.60
C SER A 104 5.63 4.05 -9.80
N VAL A 105 6.67 4.75 -9.35
CA VAL A 105 6.54 6.05 -8.68
C VAL A 105 5.96 7.10 -9.64
N LEU A 106 6.56 7.22 -10.83
CA LEU A 106 6.11 8.17 -11.84
C LEU A 106 4.65 7.92 -12.24
N ALA A 107 4.30 6.65 -12.50
CA ALA A 107 2.94 6.26 -12.83
C ALA A 107 1.97 6.57 -11.69
N MET A 108 2.33 6.27 -10.44
CA MET A 108 1.50 6.54 -9.27
C MET A 108 1.19 8.03 -9.14
N PHE A 109 2.20 8.90 -9.20
CA PHE A 109 1.96 10.35 -9.14
C PHE A 109 1.17 10.87 -10.34
N ALA A 110 1.52 10.44 -11.56
CA ALA A 110 0.87 10.93 -12.78
C ALA A 110 -0.61 10.52 -12.84
N VAL A 111 -0.92 9.24 -12.63
CA VAL A 111 -2.30 8.74 -12.67
C VAL A 111 -3.11 9.31 -11.53
N SER A 112 -2.54 9.43 -10.33
CA SER A 112 -3.24 10.02 -9.19
C SER A 112 -3.54 11.51 -9.42
N ALA A 113 -2.59 12.26 -9.99
CA ALA A 113 -2.82 13.64 -10.41
C ALA A 113 -3.96 13.74 -11.44
N VAL A 114 -3.92 12.93 -12.51
CA VAL A 114 -4.97 12.92 -13.55
C VAL A 114 -6.33 12.53 -12.98
N PHE A 115 -6.38 11.50 -12.13
CA PHE A 115 -7.62 11.07 -11.48
C PHE A 115 -8.27 12.20 -10.68
N HIS A 116 -7.47 12.98 -9.96
CA HIS A 116 -7.95 13.98 -9.03
C HIS A 116 -8.16 15.38 -9.62
N LEU A 117 -7.41 15.75 -10.67
CA LEU A 117 -7.52 17.07 -11.30
C LEU A 117 -8.62 17.11 -12.37
N ARG A 118 -8.92 15.97 -13.00
CA ARG A 118 -9.95 15.89 -14.04
C ARG A 118 -11.32 15.60 -13.44
N ARG A 119 -12.35 16.24 -13.98
CA ARG A 119 -13.75 15.86 -13.73
C ARG A 119 -14.11 14.66 -14.59
N TRP A 120 -14.67 13.63 -13.96
CA TRP A 120 -15.06 12.38 -14.60
C TRP A 120 -16.57 12.17 -14.49
N ASP A 121 -17.13 11.52 -15.50
CA ASP A 121 -18.38 10.80 -15.38
C ASP A 121 -18.20 9.57 -14.45
N ASP A 122 -19.30 8.91 -14.09
CA ASP A 122 -19.24 7.82 -13.10
C ASP A 122 -18.43 6.63 -13.58
N ALA A 123 -18.53 6.28 -14.87
CA ALA A 123 -17.74 5.22 -15.48
C ALA A 123 -16.23 5.56 -15.50
N GLY A 124 -15.87 6.78 -15.90
CA GLY A 124 -14.49 7.26 -15.88
C GLY A 124 -13.93 7.30 -14.47
N TRP A 125 -14.70 7.79 -13.50
CA TRP A 125 -14.28 7.87 -12.10
C TRP A 125 -14.00 6.49 -11.51
N LEU A 126 -14.89 5.50 -11.76
CA LEU A 126 -14.69 4.12 -11.31
C LEU A 126 -13.42 3.49 -11.90
N ARG A 127 -13.19 3.67 -13.20
CA ARG A 127 -11.99 3.15 -13.89
C ARG A 127 -10.72 3.80 -13.34
N MET A 128 -10.69 5.12 -13.25
CA MET A 128 -9.52 5.85 -12.78
C MET A 128 -9.22 5.58 -11.32
N ARG A 129 -10.24 5.42 -10.48
CA ARG A 129 -10.07 5.00 -9.08
C ARG A 129 -9.46 3.59 -8.96
N ARG A 130 -9.77 2.67 -9.88
CA ARG A 130 -9.12 1.35 -9.93
C ARG A 130 -7.65 1.47 -10.27
N TRP A 131 -7.31 2.30 -11.25
CA TRP A 131 -5.91 2.54 -11.63
C TRP A 131 -5.11 3.24 -10.53
N ASP A 132 -5.66 4.29 -9.92
CA ASP A 132 -5.05 5.01 -8.80
C ASP A 132 -4.71 4.05 -7.63
N HIS A 133 -5.66 3.19 -7.24
CA HIS A 133 -5.40 2.19 -6.21
C HIS A 133 -4.42 1.08 -6.66
N THR A 134 -4.47 0.67 -7.92
CA THR A 134 -3.57 -0.36 -8.47
C THR A 134 -2.12 0.10 -8.40
N LEU A 135 -1.87 1.37 -8.71
CA LEU A 135 -0.52 1.90 -8.73
C LEU A 135 0.08 2.11 -7.35
N ILE A 136 -0.73 2.26 -6.31
CA ILE A 136 -0.24 2.17 -4.92
C ILE A 136 0.31 0.76 -4.64
N PHE A 137 -0.42 -0.30 -5.01
CA PHE A 137 0.07 -1.67 -4.84
C PHE A 137 1.31 -1.96 -5.69
N ALA A 138 1.33 -1.49 -6.94
CA ALA A 138 2.47 -1.66 -7.83
C ALA A 138 3.72 -0.95 -7.27
N LEU A 139 3.57 0.28 -6.78
CA LEU A 139 4.62 1.03 -6.13
C LEU A 139 5.13 0.28 -4.89
N ILE A 140 4.25 -0.15 -3.99
CA ILE A 140 4.65 -0.92 -2.80
C ILE A 140 5.49 -2.13 -3.19
N ALA A 141 5.01 -2.96 -4.13
CA ALA A 141 5.75 -4.14 -4.60
C ALA A 141 7.12 -3.78 -5.20
N ALA A 142 7.18 -2.75 -6.04
CA ALA A 142 8.43 -2.32 -6.65
C ALA A 142 9.42 -1.73 -5.62
N SER A 143 8.94 -1.04 -4.58
CA SER A 143 9.76 -0.56 -3.47
C SER A 143 10.39 -1.73 -2.70
N TYR A 144 9.70 -2.85 -2.50
CA TYR A 144 10.31 -4.05 -1.93
C TYR A 144 11.41 -4.62 -2.83
N GLY A 145 11.20 -4.62 -4.15
CA GLY A 145 12.22 -5.03 -5.11
C GLY A 145 13.48 -4.16 -5.02
N ALA A 146 13.32 -2.84 -5.08
CA ALA A 146 14.45 -1.91 -5.09
C ALA A 146 15.17 -1.80 -3.74
N ILE A 147 14.45 -1.85 -2.61
CA ILE A 147 15.05 -1.71 -1.28
C ILE A 147 15.49 -3.07 -0.72
N MET A 148 14.59 -4.05 -0.64
CA MET A 148 14.92 -5.35 -0.03
C MET A 148 15.65 -6.25 -1.02
N GLY A 149 15.21 -6.27 -2.27
CA GLY A 149 15.79 -7.11 -3.32
C GLY A 149 17.26 -6.78 -3.59
N LEU A 150 17.64 -5.51 -3.46
CA LEU A 150 19.01 -5.06 -3.71
C LEU A 150 19.81 -4.84 -2.42
N GLY A 151 19.17 -4.43 -1.31
CA GLY A 151 19.86 -4.06 -0.07
C GLY A 151 19.95 -5.15 1.00
N VAL A 152 19.16 -6.23 0.91
CA VAL A 152 19.15 -7.30 1.92
C VAL A 152 19.70 -8.61 1.32
N PRO A 153 20.76 -9.21 1.90
CA PRO A 153 21.28 -10.48 1.43
C PRO A 153 20.50 -11.69 1.98
N GLY A 154 20.60 -12.82 1.29
CA GLY A 154 20.16 -14.14 1.78
C GLY A 154 18.65 -14.39 1.75
N TRP A 155 18.20 -15.31 2.61
CA TRP A 155 16.81 -15.77 2.68
C TRP A 155 15.76 -14.70 2.96
N PRO A 156 15.99 -13.71 3.86
CA PRO A 156 15.00 -12.66 4.11
C PRO A 156 14.60 -11.90 2.85
N ARG A 157 15.54 -11.69 1.91
CA ARG A 157 15.27 -11.05 0.62
C ARG A 157 14.14 -11.73 -0.15
N THR A 158 14.30 -13.02 -0.42
CA THR A 158 13.39 -13.79 -1.27
C THR A 158 12.00 -13.84 -0.66
N TRP A 159 11.91 -14.05 0.65
CA TRP A 159 10.61 -14.06 1.34
C TRP A 159 9.91 -12.72 1.35
N LEU A 160 10.62 -11.62 1.64
CA LEU A 160 10.01 -10.30 1.71
C LEU A 160 9.50 -9.85 0.34
N VAL A 161 10.34 -9.99 -0.69
CA VAL A 161 9.95 -9.63 -2.06
C VAL A 161 8.79 -10.53 -2.53
N GLY A 162 8.88 -11.85 -2.31
CA GLY A 162 7.82 -12.79 -2.65
C GLY A 162 6.49 -12.45 -1.94
N ALA A 163 6.52 -12.30 -0.62
CA ALA A 163 5.34 -11.95 0.17
C ALA A 163 4.73 -10.61 -0.27
N ALA A 164 5.55 -9.59 -0.50
CA ALA A 164 5.09 -8.29 -0.95
C ALA A 164 4.42 -8.35 -2.33
N VAL A 165 5.06 -9.00 -3.30
CA VAL A 165 4.51 -9.16 -4.65
C VAL A 165 3.21 -9.95 -4.61
N THR A 166 3.15 -11.06 -3.86
CA THR A 166 1.93 -11.85 -3.72
C THR A 166 0.79 -11.06 -3.08
N LEU A 167 1.05 -10.35 -1.97
CA LEU A 167 0.02 -9.59 -1.27
C LEU A 167 -0.44 -8.37 -2.08
N CYS A 168 0.47 -7.68 -2.79
CA CYS A 168 0.10 -6.58 -3.68
C CYS A 168 -0.68 -7.08 -4.90
N GLY A 169 -0.27 -8.20 -5.50
CA GLY A 169 -1.03 -8.84 -6.58
C GLY A 169 -2.43 -9.25 -6.15
N ALA A 170 -2.57 -9.82 -4.95
CA ALA A 170 -3.87 -10.11 -4.37
C ALA A 170 -4.68 -8.83 -4.12
N GLY A 171 -4.07 -7.76 -3.62
CA GLY A 171 -4.71 -6.45 -3.44
C GLY A 171 -5.24 -5.86 -4.75
N ILE A 172 -4.46 -5.95 -5.82
CA ILE A 172 -4.88 -5.57 -7.18
C ILE A 172 -6.05 -6.44 -7.62
N ALA A 173 -5.95 -7.77 -7.52
CA ALA A 173 -7.05 -8.66 -7.88
C ALA A 173 -8.34 -8.32 -7.12
N VAL A 174 -8.25 -8.13 -5.80
CA VAL A 174 -9.38 -7.71 -4.95
C VAL A 174 -9.97 -6.38 -5.43
N ARG A 175 -9.15 -5.40 -5.83
CA ARG A 175 -9.63 -4.11 -6.33
C ARG A 175 -10.41 -4.22 -7.64
N TRP A 176 -10.00 -5.13 -8.52
CA TRP A 176 -10.63 -5.30 -9.84
C TRP A 176 -11.83 -6.26 -9.80
N LEU A 177 -11.82 -7.24 -8.90
CA LEU A 177 -12.91 -8.22 -8.74
C LEU A 177 -14.06 -7.70 -7.88
N LEU A 178 -13.80 -6.83 -6.89
CA LEU A 178 -14.85 -6.25 -6.07
C LEU A 178 -15.47 -5.02 -6.75
N LEU A 179 -16.75 -5.14 -7.11
CA LEU A 179 -17.56 -4.04 -7.63
C LEU A 179 -17.75 -2.91 -6.60
N HIS A 180 -18.03 -3.29 -5.33
CA HIS A 180 -18.22 -2.37 -4.21
C HIS A 180 -17.34 -2.76 -3.03
N PRO A 181 -16.02 -2.47 -3.08
CA PRO A 181 -15.16 -2.76 -1.95
C PRO A 181 -15.59 -1.89 -0.77
N PRO A 182 -15.60 -2.45 0.45
CA PRO A 182 -15.96 -1.71 1.64
C PRO A 182 -15.05 -0.50 1.85
N PHE A 183 -15.63 0.57 2.41
CA PHE A 183 -15.05 1.93 2.41
C PHE A 183 -13.57 2.00 2.85
N ARG A 184 -13.15 1.19 3.83
CA ARG A 184 -11.77 1.19 4.37
C ARG A 184 -10.89 0.05 3.85
N LEU A 185 -11.42 -0.87 3.04
CA LEU A 185 -10.71 -2.09 2.66
C LEU A 185 -9.38 -1.77 2.00
N MET A 186 -9.38 -0.84 1.05
CA MET A 186 -8.18 -0.49 0.30
C MET A 186 -7.11 0.11 1.22
N THR A 187 -7.47 1.06 2.09
CA THR A 187 -6.56 1.63 3.08
C THR A 187 -5.99 0.57 4.02
N MET A 188 -6.82 -0.38 4.50
CA MET A 188 -6.36 -1.50 5.33
C MET A 188 -5.37 -2.40 4.59
N LEU A 189 -5.64 -2.70 3.31
CA LEU A 189 -4.74 -3.48 2.47
C LEU A 189 -3.42 -2.76 2.23
N PHE A 190 -3.43 -1.44 1.98
CA PHE A 190 -2.21 -0.63 1.83
C PHE A 190 -1.37 -0.63 3.11
N VAL A 191 -2.00 -0.51 4.28
CA VAL A 191 -1.33 -0.61 5.58
C VAL A 191 -0.72 -2.00 5.78
N ALA A 192 -1.48 -3.05 5.47
CA ALA A 192 -1.01 -4.42 5.61
C ALA A 192 0.17 -4.74 4.69
N THR A 193 0.09 -4.39 3.40
CA THR A 193 1.17 -4.64 2.43
C THR A 193 2.41 -3.78 2.71
N GLY A 194 2.24 -2.52 3.10
CA GLY A 194 3.35 -1.67 3.55
C GLY A 194 4.00 -2.17 4.85
N GLY A 195 3.22 -2.75 5.75
CA GLY A 195 3.66 -3.27 7.05
C GLY A 195 4.53 -4.52 7.00
N VAL A 196 4.54 -5.26 5.89
CA VAL A 196 5.42 -6.45 5.73
C VAL A 196 6.90 -6.07 5.92
N SER A 197 7.29 -4.86 5.54
CA SER A 197 8.65 -4.32 5.69
C SER A 197 9.08 -4.23 7.15
N LEU A 198 8.15 -4.01 8.08
CA LEU A 198 8.43 -3.92 9.51
C LEU A 198 8.91 -5.26 10.09
N ILE A 199 8.49 -6.39 9.50
CA ILE A 199 8.89 -7.75 9.93
C ILE A 199 10.40 -7.95 9.76
N ALA A 200 11.00 -7.31 8.77
CA ALA A 200 12.43 -7.41 8.48
C ALA A 200 13.13 -6.05 8.52
N ILE A 201 12.63 -5.14 9.36
CA ILE A 201 13.24 -3.82 9.54
C ILE A 201 14.70 -3.96 9.99
N VAL A 202 15.00 -4.88 10.90
CA VAL A 202 16.34 -5.04 11.50
C VAL A 202 17.44 -5.35 10.46
N PRO A 203 17.29 -6.35 9.56
CA PRO A 203 18.25 -6.58 8.48
C PRO A 203 18.53 -5.33 7.60
N ILE A 204 17.50 -4.53 7.32
CA ILE A 204 17.64 -3.31 6.50
C ILE A 204 18.49 -2.28 7.23
N LEU A 205 18.20 -2.06 8.52
CA LEU A 205 18.87 -1.03 9.31
C LEU A 205 20.37 -1.30 9.51
N ARG A 206 20.79 -2.57 9.54
CA ARG A 206 22.18 -2.96 9.78
C ARG A 206 23.17 -2.48 8.70
N GLY A 207 22.70 -2.15 7.50
CA GLY A 207 23.55 -1.68 6.40
C GLY A 207 23.49 -0.17 6.11
N LEU A 208 22.59 0.58 6.75
CA LEU A 208 22.24 1.95 6.34
C LEU A 208 22.85 3.06 7.21
N GLY A 209 23.59 2.69 8.27
CA GLY A 209 24.08 3.64 9.26
C GLY A 209 22.96 4.40 9.99
N ARG A 210 23.33 5.42 10.76
CA ARG A 210 22.37 6.20 11.57
C ARG A 210 21.42 7.01 10.71
N LEU A 211 21.94 7.66 9.67
CA LEU A 211 21.13 8.51 8.78
C LEU A 211 20.12 7.66 8.01
N GLY A 212 20.55 6.59 7.34
CA GLY A 212 19.61 5.76 6.59
C GLY A 212 18.61 5.03 7.47
N THR A 213 19.00 4.71 8.72
CA THR A 213 18.03 4.23 9.72
C THR A 213 16.96 5.27 10.03
N ALA A 214 17.34 6.53 10.28
CA ALA A 214 16.38 7.60 10.53
C ALA A 214 15.47 7.85 9.33
N VAL A 215 15.99 7.81 8.11
CA VAL A 215 15.22 7.98 6.87
C VAL A 215 14.20 6.85 6.69
N VAL A 216 14.59 5.60 6.89
CA VAL A 216 13.66 4.45 6.79
C VAL A 216 12.56 4.54 7.84
N LEU A 217 12.92 4.75 9.11
CA LEU A 217 11.93 4.82 10.19
C LEU A 217 11.00 6.03 10.04
N GLY A 218 11.54 7.19 9.66
CA GLY A 218 10.76 8.39 9.37
C GLY A 218 9.82 8.20 8.19
N GLY A 219 10.29 7.60 7.09
CA GLY A 219 9.47 7.27 5.92
C GLY A 219 8.33 6.31 6.25
N CYS A 220 8.61 5.26 7.03
CA CYS A 220 7.56 4.36 7.53
C CYS A 220 6.55 5.10 8.40
N ALA A 221 7.00 5.91 9.36
CA ALA A 221 6.13 6.66 10.27
C ALA A 221 5.19 7.60 9.49
N VAL A 222 5.72 8.39 8.57
CA VAL A 222 4.95 9.30 7.70
C VAL A 222 3.94 8.51 6.86
N TYR A 223 4.32 7.38 6.27
CA TYR A 223 3.38 6.53 5.52
C TYR A 223 2.20 6.06 6.36
N PHE A 224 2.46 5.52 7.57
CA PHE A 224 1.38 5.05 8.45
C PHE A 224 0.53 6.18 9.03
N LEU A 225 1.13 7.34 9.34
CA LEU A 225 0.39 8.52 9.77
C LEU A 225 -0.53 9.04 8.67
N GLY A 226 -0.06 9.07 7.42
CA GLY A 226 -0.89 9.38 6.27
C GLY A 226 -2.05 8.40 6.10
N ALA A 227 -1.78 7.09 6.18
CA ALA A 227 -2.80 6.06 6.05
C ALA A 227 -3.85 6.14 7.18
N LEU A 228 -3.41 6.46 8.39
CA LEU A 228 -4.27 6.73 9.53
C LEU A 228 -5.16 7.95 9.27
N ALA A 229 -4.60 9.06 8.78
CA ALA A 229 -5.37 10.26 8.45
C ALA A 229 -6.44 9.97 7.37
N LEU A 230 -6.07 9.20 6.34
CA LEU A 230 -6.99 8.75 5.30
C LEU A 230 -8.13 7.90 5.87
N GLY A 231 -7.80 6.91 6.72
CA GLY A 231 -8.79 6.00 7.32
C GLY A 231 -9.73 6.67 8.32
N LEU A 232 -9.23 7.66 9.07
CA LEU A 232 -10.01 8.47 10.01
C LEU A 232 -10.77 9.62 9.34
N ARG A 233 -10.44 9.96 8.10
CA ARG A 233 -10.94 11.14 7.37
C ARG A 233 -10.70 12.45 8.12
N ARG A 234 -9.59 12.52 8.85
CA ARG A 234 -9.17 13.68 9.65
C ARG A 234 -7.63 13.72 9.68
N PRO A 235 -7.00 14.89 9.90
CA PRO A 235 -7.62 16.20 10.13
C PRO A 235 -8.10 16.88 8.83
N ASN A 236 -8.81 18.00 8.95
CA ASN A 236 -9.08 18.92 7.83
C ASN A 236 -8.46 20.29 8.16
N PRO A 237 -7.13 20.47 7.96
CA PRO A 237 -6.42 21.65 8.42
C PRO A 237 -6.95 22.95 7.82
N TRP A 238 -7.35 22.92 6.54
CA TRP A 238 -7.90 24.08 5.84
C TRP A 238 -9.13 23.67 5.02
N PRO A 239 -10.35 23.78 5.58
CA PRO A 239 -11.58 23.40 4.87
C PRO A 239 -11.69 24.04 3.48
N GLY A 240 -12.11 23.26 2.49
CA GLY A 240 -12.21 23.68 1.08
C GLY A 240 -10.88 23.78 0.33
N ARG A 241 -9.73 23.79 1.02
CA ARG A 241 -8.41 23.87 0.38
C ARG A 241 -7.54 22.65 0.61
N PHE A 242 -7.42 22.21 1.85
CA PHE A 242 -6.53 21.15 2.31
C PHE A 242 -7.20 20.32 3.42
N GLY A 243 -7.58 19.09 3.10
CA GLY A 243 -8.24 18.14 3.99
C GLY A 243 -7.41 16.88 4.26
N TYR A 244 -8.06 15.87 4.84
CA TYR A 244 -7.41 14.61 5.22
C TYR A 244 -6.76 13.86 4.05
N HIS A 245 -7.30 14.03 2.85
CA HIS A 245 -6.78 13.35 1.66
C HIS A 245 -5.54 14.07 1.11
N GLU A 246 -5.47 15.39 1.26
CA GLU A 246 -4.28 16.19 0.96
C GLU A 246 -3.19 15.90 1.99
N VAL A 247 -3.54 15.68 3.27
CA VAL A 247 -2.61 15.14 4.27
C VAL A 247 -2.06 13.79 3.82
N TRP A 248 -2.92 12.88 3.35
CA TRP A 248 -2.48 11.61 2.78
C TRP A 248 -1.50 11.80 1.61
N HIS A 249 -1.86 12.61 0.61
CA HIS A 249 -0.97 12.90 -0.54
C HIS A 249 0.37 13.46 -0.09
N LEU A 250 0.39 14.42 0.84
CA LEU A 250 1.62 14.99 1.36
C LEU A 250 2.50 13.92 2.04
N ASN A 251 1.90 13.06 2.87
CA ASN A 251 2.63 11.97 3.52
C ASN A 251 3.18 10.97 2.49
N VAL A 252 2.43 10.66 1.43
CA VAL A 252 2.93 9.82 0.33
C VAL A 252 4.11 10.48 -0.38
N VAL A 253 4.04 11.78 -0.68
CA VAL A 253 5.14 12.52 -1.30
C VAL A 253 6.41 12.45 -0.45
N VAL A 254 6.28 12.70 0.85
CA VAL A 254 7.42 12.65 1.79
C VAL A 254 7.97 11.22 1.92
N ALA A 255 7.09 10.22 2.07
CA ALA A 255 7.50 8.82 2.17
C ALA A 255 8.21 8.34 0.90
N VAL A 256 7.73 8.73 -0.28
CA VAL A 256 8.39 8.45 -1.56
C VAL A 256 9.75 9.14 -1.65
N GLY A 257 9.87 10.38 -1.17
CA GLY A 257 11.16 11.06 -1.05
C GLY A 257 12.16 10.29 -0.19
N CYS A 258 11.72 9.77 0.96
CA CYS A 258 12.54 8.88 1.79
C CYS A 258 12.92 7.60 1.04
N GLN A 259 12.00 7.00 0.28
CA GLN A 259 12.30 5.80 -0.51
C GLN A 259 13.33 6.07 -1.61
N TYR A 260 13.25 7.20 -2.33
CA TYR A 260 14.27 7.59 -3.32
C TYR A 260 15.65 7.67 -2.70
N TRP A 261 15.75 8.30 -1.51
CA TRP A 261 16.99 8.40 -0.78
C TRP A 261 17.53 7.01 -0.39
N VAL A 262 16.67 6.14 0.14
CA VAL A 262 17.08 4.77 0.54
C VAL A 262 17.52 3.95 -0.67
N VAL A 263 16.79 4.02 -1.79
CA VAL A 263 17.18 3.32 -3.02
C VAL A 263 18.53 3.85 -3.52
N ALA A 264 18.77 5.17 -3.48
CA ALA A 264 20.06 5.75 -3.82
C ALA A 264 21.18 5.18 -2.94
N ALA A 265 20.99 5.16 -1.62
CA ALA A 265 21.97 4.61 -0.67
C ALA A 265 22.23 3.10 -0.88
N VAL A 266 21.25 2.36 -1.40
CA VAL A 266 21.39 0.92 -1.69
C VAL A 266 22.15 0.68 -2.99
N VAL A 267 21.93 1.48 -4.03
CA VAL A 267 22.39 1.16 -5.40
C VAL A 267 23.56 2.00 -5.89
N VAL A 268 23.79 3.17 -5.30
CA VAL A 268 24.88 4.06 -5.70
C VAL A 268 26.11 3.75 -4.84
N PRO A 269 27.22 3.29 -5.44
CA PRO A 269 28.45 3.09 -4.71
C PRO A 269 28.93 4.42 -4.12
N ALA A 270 29.23 4.44 -2.81
CA ALA A 270 29.80 5.57 -2.07
C ALA A 270 28.87 6.76 -1.71
N LEU A 271 27.54 6.54 -1.65
CA LEU A 271 26.61 7.44 -0.95
C LEU A 271 26.51 7.15 0.56
#